data_AF-A0A979HJM6-F1
#
_entry.id   AF-A0A979HJM6-F1
#
_cell.length_a   1.000
_cell.length_b   1.000
_cell.length_c   1.000
_cell.angle_alpha   90.00
_cell.angle_beta   90.00
_cell.angle_gamma   90.00
#
_symmetry.space_group_name_H-M   'P 1'
#
loop_
_entity.id
_entity.type
_entity.pdbx_description
1 polymer ?
#
loop_
_entity_poly.entity_id
_entity_poly.type
_entity_poly.pdbx_seq_one_letter_code
_entity_poly.pdbx_strand_id
1 'polypeptide(L)'
;MHSESSISMYQVSIEYGLSEMMNTQAMGITVSKLAPNVSKWFPDLPELEADFPAGTIDHSAEPIYPELPKWEESIMEARSRYASIIKALADKYPHENLLLVTHGEGVGASISYFEMGLEIYDVEYCAYSVLERQVTAEPGDEHGGFTFTADSFKVMTKSGSTGIRYAPV
;
A
#
# COMPACT_ATOMS: atom_id res chain seq x y z
N MET A 1 16.98 15.63 -35.29
CA MET A 1 15.77 14.98 -34.76
C MET A 1 16.16 14.38 -33.43
N HIS A 2 15.95 15.11 -32.34
CA HIS A 2 16.28 14.62 -31.00
C HIS A 2 15.28 13.51 -30.66
N SER A 3 15.79 12.32 -30.35
CA SER A 3 14.97 11.26 -29.76
C SER A 3 14.47 11.79 -28.42
N GLU A 4 13.16 11.99 -28.29
CA GLU A 4 12.53 12.10 -26.99
C GLU A 4 12.91 10.84 -26.21
N SER A 5 13.70 11.03 -25.16
CA SER A 5 13.85 10.05 -24.10
C SER A 5 12.45 9.68 -23.66
N SER A 6 12.04 8.44 -23.88
CA SER A 6 10.81 7.89 -23.33
C SER A 6 10.87 8.07 -21.82
N ILE A 7 10.18 9.08 -21.30
CA ILE A 7 9.90 9.17 -19.86
C ILE A 7 9.18 7.88 -19.52
N SER A 8 9.74 7.08 -18.61
CA SER A 8 9.03 5.92 -18.08
C SER A 8 7.80 6.46 -17.36
N MET A 9 6.65 6.43 -18.04
CA MET A 9 5.40 6.88 -17.46
C MET A 9 4.99 5.84 -16.42
N TYR A 10 5.03 6.21 -15.15
CA TYR A 10 4.46 5.38 -14.10
C TYR A 10 2.94 5.45 -14.21
N GLN A 11 2.29 4.29 -14.07
CA GLN A 11 0.85 4.20 -13.94
C GLN A 11 0.47 4.31 -12.46
N VAL A 12 -0.63 5.03 -12.19
CA VAL A 12 -1.13 5.27 -10.84
C VAL A 12 -2.54 4.71 -10.70
N SER A 13 -2.77 3.99 -9.61
CA SER A 13 -4.09 3.57 -9.16
C SER A 13 -4.30 4.01 -7.70
N ILE A 14 -5.53 4.36 -7.34
CA ILE A 14 -5.88 4.71 -5.96
C ILE A 14 -6.44 3.48 -5.26
N GLU A 15 -5.90 3.16 -4.08
CA GLU A 15 -6.25 1.98 -3.29
C GLU A 15 -6.68 2.40 -1.87
N TYR A 16 -7.97 2.35 -1.56
CA TYR A 16 -8.46 2.73 -0.22
C TYR A 16 -7.99 1.76 0.87
N GLY A 17 -7.60 0.54 0.50
CA GLY A 17 -6.97 -0.41 1.40
C GLY A 17 -5.64 0.08 1.99
N LEU A 18 -5.04 1.11 1.39
CA LEU A 18 -3.83 1.78 1.87
C LEU A 18 -4.11 3.11 2.61
N SER A 19 -5.37 3.49 2.85
CA SER A 19 -5.69 4.69 3.64
C SER A 19 -5.27 4.52 5.11
N GLU A 20 -5.09 5.65 5.81
CA GLU A 20 -4.84 5.67 7.26
C GLU A 20 -5.91 4.89 8.03
N MET A 21 -5.55 4.48 9.25
CA MET A 21 -6.48 3.93 10.21
C MET A 21 -7.65 4.89 10.47
N MET A 22 -8.87 4.42 10.25
CA MET A 22 -10.11 5.14 10.48
C MET A 22 -10.54 5.00 11.94
N ASN A 23 -9.75 5.55 12.87
CA ASN A 23 -10.05 5.48 14.30
C ASN A 23 -9.57 6.72 15.07
N THR A 24 -9.99 6.77 16.34
CA THR A 24 -9.65 7.89 17.25
C THR A 24 -8.15 8.00 17.53
N GLN A 25 -7.40 6.89 17.46
CA GLN A 25 -5.96 6.90 17.73
C GLN A 25 -5.19 7.60 16.62
N ALA A 26 -5.50 7.33 15.36
CA ALA A 26 -4.87 7.98 14.21
C ALA A 26 -5.38 9.40 13.98
N MET A 27 -6.70 9.61 14.06
CA MET A 27 -7.32 10.88 13.64
C MET A 27 -7.62 11.83 14.80
N GLY A 28 -7.46 11.38 16.04
CA GLY A 28 -7.61 12.19 17.24
C GLY A 28 -9.07 12.42 17.69
N ILE A 29 -9.20 12.94 18.91
CA ILE A 29 -10.50 13.12 19.59
C ILE A 29 -11.42 14.11 18.86
N THR A 30 -10.86 15.16 18.25
CA THR A 30 -11.67 16.16 17.54
C THR A 30 -12.38 15.54 16.34
N VAL A 31 -11.68 14.74 15.53
CA VAL A 31 -12.29 14.02 14.41
C VAL A 31 -13.30 12.99 14.93
N SER A 32 -12.97 12.27 16.00
CA SER A 32 -13.86 11.27 16.61
C SER A 32 -15.22 11.83 17.03
N LYS A 33 -15.28 13.07 17.53
CA LYS A 33 -16.54 13.74 17.86
C LYS A 33 -17.40 14.07 16.63
N LEU A 34 -16.77 14.24 15.47
CA LEU A 34 -17.44 14.56 14.22
C LEU A 34 -17.81 13.32 13.42
N ALA A 35 -17.03 12.24 13.55
CA ALA A 35 -17.13 11.01 12.75
C ALA A 35 -18.56 10.46 12.60
N PRO A 36 -19.42 10.39 13.65
CA PRO A 36 -20.79 9.90 13.50
C PRO A 36 -21.67 10.72 12.54
N ASN A 37 -21.29 11.98 12.29
CA ASN A 37 -22.01 12.91 11.42
C ASN A 37 -21.30 13.13 10.07
N VAL A 38 -20.16 12.47 9.82
CA VAL A 38 -19.45 12.59 8.55
C VAL A 38 -20.14 11.71 7.52
N SER A 39 -20.75 12.36 6.51
CA SER A 39 -21.41 11.65 5.40
C SER A 39 -20.45 11.29 4.27
N LYS A 40 -19.33 12.01 4.14
CA LYS A 40 -18.30 11.82 3.10
C LYS A 40 -16.94 12.19 3.69
N TRP A 41 -16.03 11.21 3.75
CA TRP A 41 -14.69 11.39 4.31
C TRP A 41 -13.69 11.96 3.31
N PHE A 42 -13.81 11.54 2.04
CA PHE A 42 -12.92 11.92 0.95
C PHE A 42 -13.73 12.34 -0.28
N PRO A 43 -13.18 13.17 -1.18
CA PRO A 43 -13.74 13.41 -2.51
C PRO A 43 -14.04 12.10 -3.26
N ASP A 44 -14.93 12.15 -4.26
CA ASP A 44 -15.18 10.97 -5.08
C ASP A 44 -13.93 10.62 -5.90
N LEU A 45 -13.78 9.36 -6.29
CA LEU A 45 -12.58 8.89 -6.99
C LEU A 45 -12.20 9.76 -8.22
N PRO A 46 -13.14 10.17 -9.10
CA PRO A 46 -12.80 11.05 -10.22
C PRO A 46 -12.28 12.43 -9.82
N GLU A 47 -12.69 12.95 -8.65
CA GLU A 47 -12.17 14.21 -8.11
C GLU A 47 -10.72 14.03 -7.66
N LEU A 48 -10.38 12.89 -7.05
CA LEU A 48 -9.00 12.56 -6.66
C LEU A 48 -8.10 12.31 -7.87
N GLU A 49 -8.62 11.60 -8.88
CA GLU A 49 -7.90 11.31 -10.12
C GLU A 49 -7.56 12.57 -10.91
N ALA A 50 -8.40 13.62 -10.83
CA ALA A 50 -8.19 14.89 -11.52
C ALA A 50 -6.97 15.68 -11.02
N ASP A 51 -6.46 15.38 -9.82
CA ASP A 51 -5.23 15.99 -9.29
C ASP A 51 -3.96 15.43 -9.94
N PHE A 52 -4.06 14.29 -10.63
CA PHE A 52 -2.92 13.67 -11.32
C PHE A 52 -2.75 14.21 -12.75
N PRO A 53 -1.50 14.25 -13.27
CA PRO A 53 -1.26 14.61 -14.66
C PRO A 53 -2.04 13.71 -15.64
N ALA A 54 -2.46 14.29 -16.76
CA ALA A 54 -3.20 13.57 -17.79
C ALA A 54 -2.39 12.37 -18.31
N GLY A 55 -3.03 11.20 -18.37
CA GLY A 55 -2.42 9.94 -18.83
C GLY A 55 -1.68 9.14 -17.73
N THR A 56 -1.64 9.64 -16.49
CA THR A 56 -0.99 8.93 -15.36
C THR A 56 -1.91 7.90 -14.70
N ILE A 57 -3.21 8.18 -14.61
CA ILE A 57 -4.17 7.26 -13.98
C ILE A 57 -4.38 6.02 -14.87
N ASP A 58 -4.23 4.85 -14.26
CA ASP A 58 -4.58 3.58 -14.86
C ASP A 58 -5.98 3.14 -14.44
N HIS A 59 -6.96 3.44 -15.28
CA HIS A 59 -8.34 3.01 -15.06
C HIS A 59 -8.57 1.51 -15.32
N SER A 60 -7.57 0.76 -15.78
CA SER A 60 -7.67 -0.71 -15.90
C SER A 60 -7.32 -1.43 -14.60
N ALA A 61 -6.62 -0.75 -13.69
CA ALA A 61 -6.28 -1.27 -12.38
C ALA A 61 -7.51 -1.27 -11.45
N GLU A 62 -8.20 -2.41 -11.35
CA GLU A 62 -9.30 -2.54 -10.38
C GLU A 62 -8.78 -2.48 -8.92
N PRO A 63 -9.44 -1.73 -8.03
CA PRO A 63 -9.05 -1.66 -6.62
C PRO A 63 -9.29 -3.00 -5.93
N ILE A 64 -8.37 -3.40 -5.04
CA ILE A 64 -8.53 -4.59 -4.21
C ILE A 64 -9.47 -4.29 -3.04
N TYR A 65 -9.41 -3.08 -2.50
CA TYR A 65 -10.28 -2.61 -1.42
C TYR A 65 -11.05 -1.36 -1.90
N PRO A 66 -12.30 -1.53 -2.37
CA PRO A 66 -13.01 -0.50 -3.14
C PRO A 66 -13.59 0.63 -2.29
N GLU A 67 -13.61 0.49 -0.96
CA GLU A 67 -14.24 1.43 -0.04
C GLU A 67 -13.26 1.84 1.06
N LEU A 68 -13.54 2.93 1.76
CA LEU A 68 -12.73 3.30 2.93
C LEU A 68 -12.95 2.31 4.09
N PRO A 69 -11.95 2.11 4.94
CA PRO A 69 -12.13 1.39 6.18
C PRO A 69 -13.21 2.04 7.04
N LYS A 70 -13.95 1.22 7.80
CA LYS A 70 -15.01 1.72 8.67
C LYS A 70 -14.40 2.46 9.86
N TRP A 71 -15.11 3.50 10.31
CA TRP A 71 -14.77 4.19 11.54
C TRP A 71 -14.72 3.19 12.72
N GLU A 72 -13.76 3.39 13.63
CA GLU A 72 -13.43 2.51 14.76
C GLU A 72 -12.73 1.19 14.41
N GLU A 73 -12.13 1.05 13.23
CA GLU A 73 -11.24 -0.09 12.98
C GLU A 73 -10.12 -0.15 14.02
N SER A 74 -9.85 -1.34 14.54
CA SER A 74 -8.76 -1.53 15.50
C SER A 74 -7.40 -1.44 14.80
N ILE A 75 -6.34 -1.18 15.59
CA ILE A 75 -4.95 -1.18 15.08
C ILE A 75 -4.62 -2.50 14.41
N MET A 76 -5.04 -3.62 14.99
CA MET A 76 -4.77 -4.96 14.45
C MET A 76 -5.49 -5.21 13.13
N GLU A 77 -6.74 -4.77 13.00
CA GLU A 77 -7.50 -4.85 11.74
C GLU A 77 -6.84 -4.00 10.66
N ALA A 78 -6.45 -2.76 10.98
CA ALA A 78 -5.77 -1.90 10.03
C ALA A 78 -4.41 -2.48 9.58
N ARG A 79 -3.58 -2.97 10.52
CA ARG A 79 -2.30 -3.64 10.19
C ARG A 79 -2.49 -4.87 9.32
N SER A 80 -3.52 -5.67 9.61
CA SER A 80 -3.87 -6.84 8.79
C SER A 80 -4.34 -6.45 7.39
N ARG A 81 -5.12 -5.37 7.28
CA ARG A 81 -5.55 -4.77 6.02
C ARG A 81 -4.37 -4.27 5.19
N TYR A 82 -3.44 -3.52 5.77
CA TYR A 82 -2.24 -3.08 5.04
C TYR A 82 -1.46 -4.27 4.49
N ALA A 83 -1.18 -5.28 5.31
CA ALA A 83 -0.42 -6.44 4.89
C ALA A 83 -1.14 -7.25 3.80
N SER A 84 -2.46 -7.45 3.93
CA SER A 84 -3.25 -8.17 2.93
C SER A 84 -3.26 -7.44 1.59
N ILE A 85 -3.38 -6.11 1.60
CA ILE A 85 -3.40 -5.28 0.39
C ILE A 85 -2.02 -5.22 -0.26
N ILE A 86 -0.95 -5.03 0.50
CA ILE A 86 0.43 -5.08 -0.02
C ILE A 86 0.68 -6.42 -0.73
N LYS A 87 0.30 -7.54 -0.08
CA LYS A 87 0.46 -8.86 -0.68
C LYS A 87 -0.41 -9.04 -1.92
N ALA A 88 -1.69 -8.67 -1.86
CA ALA A 88 -2.62 -8.87 -2.95
C ALA A 88 -2.27 -8.01 -4.17
N LEU A 89 -1.80 -6.77 -3.99
CA LEU A 89 -1.31 -5.92 -5.07
C LEU A 89 -0.08 -6.54 -5.72
N ALA A 90 0.88 -7.00 -4.93
CA ALA A 90 2.05 -7.67 -5.48
C ALA A 90 1.67 -8.95 -6.23
N ASP A 91 0.76 -9.78 -5.68
CA ASP A 91 0.24 -10.97 -6.36
C ASP A 91 -0.48 -10.64 -7.68
N LYS A 92 -1.21 -9.51 -7.73
CA LYS A 92 -1.91 -9.03 -8.93
C LYS A 92 -0.95 -8.54 -10.01
N TYR A 93 0.18 -7.95 -9.64
CA TYR A 93 1.20 -7.42 -10.56
C TYR A 93 2.56 -8.11 -10.35
N PRO A 94 2.68 -9.43 -10.63
CA PRO A 94 3.86 -10.20 -10.28
C PRO A 94 5.12 -9.87 -11.11
N HIS A 95 4.99 -9.07 -12.17
CA HIS A 95 6.10 -8.60 -13.03
C HIS A 95 6.55 -7.19 -12.78
N GLU A 96 5.88 -6.50 -11.86
CA GLU A 96 6.06 -5.07 -11.67
C GLU A 96 6.71 -4.80 -10.31
N ASN A 97 7.53 -3.76 -10.29
CA ASN A 97 7.95 -3.16 -9.03
C ASN A 97 6.88 -2.15 -8.64
N LEU A 98 6.24 -2.37 -7.49
CA LEU A 98 5.18 -1.51 -6.99
C LEU A 98 5.74 -0.46 -6.03
N LEU A 99 5.37 0.80 -6.22
CA LEU A 99 5.54 1.86 -5.23
C LEU A 99 4.21 2.10 -4.53
N LEU A 100 4.13 1.74 -3.25
CA LEU A 100 2.93 1.92 -2.44
C LEU A 100 3.10 3.14 -1.54
N VAL A 101 2.29 4.17 -1.76
CA VAL A 101 2.29 5.39 -0.94
C VAL A 101 1.16 5.31 0.07
N THR A 102 1.49 5.36 1.36
CA THR A 102 0.54 5.17 2.47
C THR A 102 0.97 6.01 3.69
N HIS A 103 0.41 5.71 4.86
CA HIS A 103 0.62 6.42 6.11
C HIS A 103 1.61 5.70 7.04
N GLY A 104 1.98 6.33 8.15
CA GLY A 104 3.03 5.84 9.05
C GLY A 104 2.75 4.41 9.57
N GLU A 105 1.52 4.11 9.97
CA GLU A 105 1.17 2.76 10.42
C GLU A 105 1.15 1.74 9.29
N GLY A 106 0.79 2.13 8.06
CA GLY A 106 0.89 1.26 6.89
C GLY A 106 2.35 0.91 6.56
N VAL A 107 3.24 1.91 6.62
CA VAL A 107 4.68 1.73 6.46
C VAL A 107 5.23 0.82 7.58
N GLY A 108 4.85 1.03 8.84
CA GLY A 108 5.25 0.16 9.95
C GLY A 108 4.74 -1.28 9.79
N ALA A 109 3.47 -1.44 9.43
CA ALA A 109 2.83 -2.75 9.22
C ALA A 109 3.55 -3.57 8.14
N SER A 110 4.05 -2.92 7.09
CA SER A 110 4.83 -3.55 6.03
C SER A 110 6.14 -4.19 6.53
N ILE A 111 6.64 -3.82 7.71
CA ILE A 111 7.79 -4.49 8.33
C ILE A 111 7.31 -5.55 9.31
N SER A 112 6.55 -5.15 10.34
CA SER A 112 6.21 -6.04 11.46
C SER A 112 5.36 -7.24 11.07
N TYR A 113 4.64 -7.16 9.95
CA TYR A 113 3.82 -8.27 9.47
C TYR A 113 4.62 -9.30 8.66
N PHE A 114 5.59 -8.82 7.86
CA PHE A 114 6.42 -9.69 7.01
C PHE A 114 7.72 -10.15 7.71
N GLU A 115 8.07 -9.54 8.83
CA GLU A 115 9.12 -10.00 9.74
C GLU A 115 8.57 -10.02 11.18
N MET A 116 8.17 -11.22 11.63
CA MET A 116 7.54 -11.42 12.94
C MET A 116 8.50 -11.15 14.10
N GLY A 117 7.94 -10.71 15.23
CA GLY A 117 8.70 -10.48 16.45
C GLY A 117 9.39 -9.12 16.50
N LEU A 118 8.93 -8.16 15.67
CA LEU A 118 9.40 -6.78 15.69
C LEU A 118 8.30 -5.84 16.19
N GLU A 119 8.68 -4.89 17.03
CA GLU A 119 7.87 -3.74 17.42
C GLU A 119 8.38 -2.49 16.71
N ILE A 120 7.51 -1.85 15.94
CA ILE A 120 7.75 -0.55 15.32
C ILE A 120 7.44 0.53 16.36
N TYR A 121 8.41 1.38 16.67
CA TYR A 121 8.23 2.45 17.66
C TYR A 121 8.42 3.86 17.09
N ASP A 122 8.91 3.99 15.86
CA ASP A 122 9.04 5.29 15.18
C ASP A 122 8.96 5.13 13.66
N VAL A 123 8.23 6.03 13.01
CA VAL A 123 8.12 6.14 11.55
C VAL A 123 8.14 7.63 11.19
N GLU A 124 9.27 8.08 10.68
CA GLU A 124 9.51 9.47 10.32
C GLU A 124 8.71 9.87 9.06
N TYR A 125 8.54 11.19 8.85
CA TYR A 125 7.91 11.68 7.63
C TYR A 125 8.74 11.30 6.39
N CYS A 126 8.08 10.81 5.34
CA CYS A 126 8.71 10.22 4.14
C CYS A 126 9.59 8.99 4.41
N ALA A 127 9.42 8.32 5.56
CA ALA A 127 10.01 7.01 5.78
C ALA A 127 9.47 5.99 4.76
N TYR A 128 10.30 4.99 4.44
CA TYR A 128 9.93 3.95 3.48
C TYR A 128 10.50 2.59 3.88
N SER A 129 9.81 1.53 3.49
CA SER A 129 10.29 0.16 3.57
C SER A 129 10.49 -0.40 2.16
N VAL A 130 11.41 -1.35 2.07
CA VAL A 130 11.66 -2.17 0.88
C VAL A 130 11.39 -3.62 1.24
N LEU A 131 10.49 -4.23 0.48
CA LEU A 131 10.14 -5.65 0.56
C LEU A 131 10.55 -6.33 -0.75
N GLU A 132 11.15 -7.51 -0.64
CA GLU A 132 11.57 -8.31 -1.79
C GLU A 132 10.94 -9.70 -1.71
N ARG A 133 10.58 -10.28 -2.86
CA ARG A 133 10.09 -11.65 -2.97
C ARG A 133 10.56 -12.26 -4.27
N GLN A 134 10.73 -13.58 -4.31
CA GLN A 134 11.02 -14.32 -5.52
C GLN A 134 9.72 -14.68 -6.25
N VAL A 135 9.67 -14.38 -7.55
CA VAL A 135 8.55 -14.75 -8.43
C VAL A 135 9.04 -15.78 -9.42
N THR A 136 8.31 -16.90 -9.53
CA THR A 136 8.55 -17.95 -10.52
C THR A 136 7.45 -17.92 -11.57
N ALA A 137 7.85 -17.98 -12.83
CA ALA A 137 6.98 -18.02 -13.99
C ALA A 137 7.03 -19.42 -14.60
N GLU A 138 5.90 -20.12 -14.61
CA GLU A 138 5.79 -21.42 -15.28
C GLU A 138 4.86 -21.31 -16.48
N PRO A 139 5.14 -22.03 -17.59
CA PRO A 139 4.21 -22.12 -18.71
C PRO A 139 2.86 -22.67 -18.23
N GLY A 140 1.78 -21.94 -18.51
CA GLY A 140 0.44 -22.35 -18.16
C GLY A 140 -0.10 -23.44 -19.08
N ASP A 141 -1.09 -24.16 -18.57
CA ASP A 141 -1.75 -25.27 -19.21
C ASP A 141 -2.68 -24.76 -20.33
N GLU A 142 -2.51 -25.32 -21.53
CA GLU A 142 -3.49 -25.35 -22.63
C GLU A 142 -3.79 -24.05 -23.39
N HIS A 143 -3.52 -22.85 -22.84
CA HIS A 143 -3.90 -21.56 -23.47
C HIS A 143 -2.73 -20.57 -23.70
N GLY A 144 -1.48 -20.97 -23.49
CA GLY A 144 -0.30 -20.15 -23.82
C GLY A 144 -0.05 -18.95 -22.89
N GLY A 145 -0.66 -18.94 -21.70
CA GLY A 145 -0.35 -18.00 -20.63
C GLY A 145 0.80 -18.47 -19.74
N PHE A 146 1.23 -17.63 -18.81
CA PHE A 146 2.14 -18.01 -17.72
C PHE A 146 1.37 -18.03 -16.40
N THR A 147 1.67 -19.00 -15.55
CA THR A 147 1.22 -19.04 -14.16
C THR A 147 2.35 -18.52 -13.27
N PHE A 148 2.02 -17.61 -12.36
CA PHE A 148 3.00 -17.03 -11.44
C PHE A 148 2.78 -17.54 -10.03
N THR A 149 3.89 -17.93 -9.40
CA THR A 149 3.95 -18.22 -7.98
C THR A 149 4.99 -17.32 -7.33
N ALA A 150 4.74 -16.90 -6.10
CA ALA A 150 5.66 -16.07 -5.35
C ALA A 150 5.82 -16.60 -3.92
N ASP A 151 7.01 -16.45 -3.37
CA ASP A 151 7.28 -16.74 -1.96
C ASP A 151 6.79 -15.60 -1.04
N SER A 152 7.06 -15.76 0.26
CA SER A 152 6.80 -14.72 1.25
C SER A 152 7.79 -13.56 1.08
N PHE A 153 7.33 -12.35 1.37
CA PHE A 153 8.22 -11.19 1.40
C PHE A 153 9.34 -11.34 2.43
N LYS A 154 10.51 -10.85 2.04
CA LYS A 154 11.64 -10.56 2.90
C LYS A 154 11.73 -9.04 3.08
N VAL A 155 11.83 -8.62 4.33
CA VAL A 155 12.09 -7.22 4.67
C VAL A 155 13.57 -6.91 4.41
N MET A 156 13.84 -5.96 3.52
CA MET A 156 15.20 -5.52 3.18
C MET A 156 15.62 -4.26 3.95
N THR A 157 14.65 -3.64 4.62
CA THR A 157 14.82 -2.42 5.39
C THR A 157 15.55 -2.70 6.69
N LYS A 158 16.51 -1.85 7.06
CA LYS A 158 17.18 -1.91 8.36
C LYS A 158 16.69 -0.78 9.26
N SER A 159 16.46 -1.09 10.53
CA SER A 159 16.09 -0.10 11.56
C SER A 159 17.04 1.11 11.52
N GLY A 160 16.46 2.32 11.47
CA GLY A 160 17.14 3.60 11.42
C GLY A 160 17.71 4.01 10.05
N SER A 161 17.67 3.16 9.03
CA SER A 161 18.27 3.49 7.72
C SER A 161 17.34 4.24 6.76
N THR A 162 16.02 4.15 6.97
CA THR A 162 14.99 4.69 6.07
C THR A 162 13.91 5.47 6.82
N GLY A 163 14.24 6.02 7.99
CA GLY A 163 13.29 6.74 8.85
C GLY A 163 12.35 5.83 9.63
N ILE A 164 12.50 4.51 9.56
CA ILE A 164 11.72 3.55 10.36
C ILE A 164 12.60 2.98 11.46
N ARG A 165 12.11 2.96 12.71
CA ARG A 165 12.82 2.34 13.84
C ARG A 165 11.97 1.27 14.50
N TYR A 166 12.62 0.14 14.72
CA TYR A 166 12.02 -1.04 15.33
C TYR A 166 13.04 -1.81 16.15
N ALA A 167 12.54 -2.65 17.06
CA ALA A 167 13.32 -3.54 17.91
C ALA A 167 12.64 -4.91 18.03
N PRO A 168 13.39 -5.99 18.35
CA PRO A 168 12.80 -7.28 18.68
C PRO A 168 11.91 -7.21 19.94
N VAL A 169 10.85 -8.01 19.95
CA VAL A 169 9.92 -8.20 21.08
C VAL A 169 10.32 -9.41 21.92
#